data_AF-A0A2G9NKY2-F1
#
_entry.id   AF-A0A2G9NKY2-F1
#
_cell.length_a   1.000
_cell.length_b   1.000
_cell.length_c   1.000
_cell.angle_alpha   90.00
_cell.angle_beta   90.00
_cell.angle_gamma   90.00
#
_symmetry.space_group_name_H-M   'P 1'
#
loop_
_entity.id
_entity.type
_entity.pdbx_description
1 polymer ?
#
loop_
_entity_poly.entity_id
_entity_poly.type
_entity_poly.pdbx_seq_one_letter_code
_entity_poly.pdbx_strand_id
1 'polypeptide(L)'
;NFVRTQNHGFWEERISQLTQIKARGDRLIDEPIKVAQPANTPSELAKIQQLYARDINDAGVYFETAEKTLNSLYSYAMKNGDDKVKAYLKEVSKGYLKEQEAAIMAMNNNNSIEQLKHSSEAINTMLHAINNGFVRSGAPLKTPQVIVPIEEFALEKASKTFSNLVVKAYDRYKDSAPIINIENPPFGVLLSTGDDMKNLVERSRNETVKKLVDEGYSESKARSIANKHIGITWDTVHSAAMRRQGFGDEEIISEAKKVASYVKHMHMNDSLGGSTQDLPPGMGDVPLKQIMQEFDKKGFAGNRVFEGGAFFAMHQTSPHIMTLANLNSPVMESGAVTWSDIAGLGGQPMYYSGLGPNLPDYHFSVYGGGHTGLPVELGGQQMGGGARSRFSGTPMN
;
A
#
# COMPACT_ATOMS: atom_id res chain seq x y z
N ASN A 1 -3.99 20.88 -10.89
CA ASN A 1 -4.84 21.44 -11.99
C ASN A 1 -5.39 20.38 -12.92
N PHE A 2 -4.55 19.51 -13.53
CA PHE A 2 -5.02 18.46 -14.45
C PHE A 2 -6.18 17.60 -13.91
N VAL A 3 -6.02 16.97 -12.74
CA VAL A 3 -7.08 16.12 -12.12
C VAL A 3 -8.38 16.90 -11.89
N ARG A 4 -8.30 18.16 -11.47
CA ARG A 4 -9.48 19.01 -11.28
C ARG A 4 -10.21 19.24 -12.61
N THR A 5 -9.48 19.53 -13.68
CA THR A 5 -10.03 19.71 -15.02
C THR A 5 -10.67 18.42 -15.54
N GLN A 6 -10.03 17.26 -15.33
CA GLN A 6 -10.59 15.96 -15.73
C GLN A 6 -11.89 15.64 -15.00
N ASN A 7 -11.94 15.87 -13.69
CA ASN A 7 -13.18 15.71 -12.93
C ASN A 7 -14.27 16.65 -13.43
N HIS A 8 -13.96 17.92 -13.60
CA HIS A 8 -14.92 18.89 -14.11
C HIS A 8 -15.48 18.50 -15.48
N GLY A 9 -14.60 18.16 -16.44
CA GLY A 9 -14.99 17.72 -17.78
C GLY A 9 -15.85 16.45 -17.75
N PHE A 10 -15.54 15.47 -16.88
CA PHE A 10 -16.39 14.30 -16.68
C PHE A 10 -17.82 14.69 -16.28
N TRP A 11 -17.99 15.64 -15.37
CA TRP A 11 -19.33 16.08 -14.94
C TRP A 11 -20.04 16.90 -16.02
N GLU A 12 -19.35 17.82 -16.69
CA GLU A 12 -19.91 18.61 -17.79
C GLU A 12 -20.41 17.72 -18.94
N GLU A 13 -19.62 16.72 -19.34
CA GLU A 13 -19.99 15.78 -20.39
C GLU A 13 -21.27 15.01 -20.02
N ARG A 14 -21.34 14.49 -18.79
CA ARG A 14 -22.49 13.72 -18.32
C ARG A 14 -23.76 14.56 -18.18
N ILE A 15 -23.63 15.80 -17.71
CA ILE A 15 -24.74 16.76 -17.63
C ILE A 15 -25.22 17.14 -19.03
N SER A 16 -24.29 17.36 -19.98
CA SER A 16 -24.62 17.65 -21.37
C SER A 16 -25.37 16.48 -22.03
N GLN A 17 -24.89 15.25 -21.87
CA GLN A 17 -25.57 14.03 -22.34
C GLN A 17 -26.99 13.93 -21.77
N LEU A 18 -27.13 14.08 -20.45
CA LEU A 18 -28.43 14.04 -19.78
C LEU A 18 -29.38 15.14 -20.28
N THR A 19 -28.87 16.36 -20.46
CA THR A 19 -29.64 17.51 -20.98
C THR A 19 -30.16 17.21 -22.39
N GLN A 20 -29.33 16.64 -23.26
CA GLN A 20 -29.73 16.29 -24.64
C GLN A 20 -30.77 15.17 -24.69
N ILE A 21 -30.64 14.14 -23.84
CA ILE A 21 -31.60 13.03 -23.76
C ILE A 21 -32.96 13.57 -23.29
N LYS A 22 -32.97 14.36 -22.21
CA LYS A 22 -34.18 15.01 -21.70
C LYS A 22 -34.84 15.91 -22.75
N ALA A 23 -34.07 16.79 -23.39
CA ALA A 23 -34.59 17.72 -24.40
C ALA A 23 -35.20 17.01 -25.64
N ARG A 24 -34.79 15.77 -25.93
CA ARG A 24 -35.46 14.94 -26.95
C ARG A 24 -36.83 14.46 -26.47
N GLY A 25 -36.92 13.98 -25.23
CA GLY A 25 -38.20 13.62 -24.61
C GLY A 25 -39.16 14.81 -24.54
N ASP A 26 -38.68 15.99 -24.11
CA ASP A 26 -39.47 17.21 -24.01
C ASP A 26 -40.09 17.59 -25.36
N ARG A 27 -39.29 17.59 -26.42
CA ARG A 27 -39.78 17.92 -27.78
C ARG A 27 -40.87 16.97 -28.25
N LEU A 28 -40.82 15.68 -27.90
CA LEU A 28 -41.86 14.72 -28.27
C LEU A 28 -43.17 14.94 -27.51
N ILE A 29 -43.13 15.52 -26.30
CA ILE A 29 -44.33 15.92 -25.55
C ILE A 29 -44.88 17.26 -26.04
N ASP A 30 -44.02 18.26 -26.23
CA ASP A 30 -44.40 19.66 -26.48
C ASP A 30 -44.69 19.95 -27.96
N GLU A 31 -43.99 19.23 -28.85
CA GLU A 31 -44.15 19.31 -30.29
C GLU A 31 -44.44 17.93 -30.88
N PRO A 32 -45.51 17.24 -30.41
CA PRO A 32 -45.94 16.00 -31.06
C PRO A 32 -46.10 16.30 -32.53
N ILE A 33 -45.56 15.42 -33.41
CA ILE A 33 -45.35 15.68 -34.84
C ILE A 33 -46.37 16.70 -35.36
N LYS A 34 -45.92 17.94 -35.61
CA LYS A 34 -46.71 19.06 -36.17
C LYS A 34 -47.14 18.79 -37.62
N VAL A 35 -47.54 17.56 -37.93
CA VAL A 35 -48.34 17.24 -39.10
C VAL A 35 -49.80 17.40 -38.68
N ALA A 36 -50.11 18.60 -38.19
CA ALA A 36 -51.47 19.12 -38.08
C ALA A 36 -51.95 19.54 -39.48
N GLN A 37 -51.85 18.62 -40.44
CA GLN A 37 -52.82 18.65 -41.52
C GLN A 37 -54.15 18.29 -40.83
N PRO A 38 -55.19 19.12 -40.91
CA PRO A 38 -56.49 18.74 -40.39
C PRO A 38 -56.85 17.38 -40.99
N ALA A 39 -57.20 16.41 -40.13
CA ALA A 39 -57.65 15.12 -40.60
C ALA A 39 -58.93 15.34 -41.39
N ASN A 40 -58.91 15.07 -42.69
CA ASN A 40 -60.09 15.19 -43.55
C ASN A 40 -60.89 13.89 -43.54
N THR A 41 -60.32 12.80 -43.03
CA THR A 41 -60.93 11.48 -42.97
C THR A 41 -60.70 10.77 -41.61
N PRO A 42 -61.57 9.82 -41.23
CA PRO A 42 -61.33 8.96 -40.05
C PRO A 42 -60.01 8.17 -40.11
N SER A 43 -59.58 7.77 -41.31
CA SER A 43 -58.31 7.06 -41.51
C SER A 43 -57.10 7.94 -41.20
N GLU A 44 -57.12 9.20 -41.64
CA GLU A 44 -56.08 10.18 -41.30
C GLU A 44 -56.04 10.47 -39.80
N LEU A 45 -57.20 10.57 -39.15
CA LEU A 45 -57.27 10.76 -37.70
C LEU A 45 -56.65 9.58 -36.94
N ALA A 46 -56.98 8.34 -37.32
CA ALA A 46 -56.41 7.13 -36.71
C ALA A 46 -54.88 7.08 -36.87
N LYS A 47 -54.36 7.48 -38.03
CA LYS A 47 -52.92 7.56 -38.29
C LYS A 47 -52.25 8.64 -37.42
N ILE A 48 -52.87 9.80 -37.27
CA ILE A 48 -52.38 10.87 -36.38
C ILE A 48 -52.34 10.39 -34.94
N GLN A 49 -53.38 9.71 -34.46
CA GLN A 49 -53.42 9.13 -33.11
C GLN A 49 -52.34 8.07 -32.90
N GLN A 50 -52.08 7.22 -33.90
CA GLN A 50 -51.01 6.23 -33.84
C GLN A 50 -49.62 6.88 -33.77
N LEU A 51 -49.37 7.93 -34.57
CA LEU A 51 -48.12 8.67 -34.53
C LEU A 51 -47.94 9.37 -33.18
N TYR A 52 -49.01 9.98 -32.65
CA TYR A 52 -49.01 10.59 -31.33
C TYR A 52 -48.68 9.58 -30.23
N ALA A 53 -49.34 8.42 -30.22
CA ALA A 53 -49.06 7.35 -29.26
C ALA A 53 -47.61 6.85 -29.36
N ARG A 54 -47.06 6.77 -30.57
CA ARG A 54 -45.65 6.43 -30.78
C ARG A 54 -44.72 7.48 -30.18
N ASP A 55 -44.94 8.76 -30.46
CA ASP A 55 -44.10 9.85 -29.94
C ASP A 55 -44.13 9.89 -28.40
N ILE A 56 -45.29 9.65 -27.79
CA ILE A 56 -45.44 9.53 -26.32
C ILE A 56 -44.66 8.32 -25.77
N ASN A 57 -44.73 7.17 -26.42
CA ASN A 57 -43.95 6.00 -26.02
C ASN A 57 -42.43 6.25 -26.14
N ASP A 58 -42.01 6.87 -27.25
CA ASP A 58 -40.62 7.23 -27.49
C ASP A 58 -40.12 8.24 -26.44
N ALA A 59 -40.94 9.24 -26.09
CA ALA A 59 -40.66 10.18 -25.02
C ALA A 59 -40.45 9.45 -23.67
N GLY A 60 -41.30 8.46 -23.36
CA GLY A 60 -41.13 7.59 -22.19
C GLY A 60 -39.77 6.92 -22.13
N VAL A 61 -39.30 6.34 -23.26
CA VAL A 61 -37.97 5.73 -23.35
C VAL A 61 -36.85 6.74 -23.11
N TYR A 62 -36.97 7.96 -23.64
CA TYR A 62 -36.00 9.03 -23.40
C TYR A 62 -35.95 9.42 -21.91
N PHE A 63 -37.10 9.59 -21.25
CA PHE A 63 -37.13 9.94 -19.83
C PHE A 63 -36.64 8.81 -18.93
N GLU A 64 -36.96 7.55 -19.23
CA GLU A 64 -36.42 6.40 -18.50
C GLU A 64 -34.89 6.36 -18.61
N THR A 65 -34.35 6.62 -19.81
CA THR A 65 -32.90 6.67 -20.03
C THR A 65 -32.25 7.84 -19.30
N ALA A 66 -32.89 9.01 -19.32
CA ALA A 66 -32.45 10.19 -18.59
C ALA A 66 -32.46 9.95 -17.07
N GLU A 67 -33.50 9.32 -16.54
CA GLU A 67 -33.61 8.95 -15.13
C GLU A 67 -32.50 7.97 -14.71
N LYS A 68 -32.25 6.91 -15.48
CA LYS A 68 -31.13 5.97 -15.20
C LYS A 68 -29.79 6.70 -15.17
N THR A 69 -29.58 7.63 -16.10
CA THR A 69 -28.35 8.44 -16.19
C THR A 69 -28.23 9.38 -14.99
N LEU A 70 -29.32 10.04 -14.61
CA LEU A 70 -29.40 10.93 -13.45
C LEU A 70 -29.17 10.18 -12.14
N ASN A 71 -29.79 9.02 -11.95
CA ASN A 71 -29.61 8.19 -10.76
C ASN A 71 -28.18 7.69 -10.62
N SER A 72 -27.53 7.36 -11.75
CA SER A 72 -26.10 7.06 -11.79
C SER A 72 -25.28 8.27 -11.35
N LEU A 73 -25.51 9.45 -11.92
CA LEU A 73 -24.81 10.70 -11.53
C LEU A 73 -25.01 11.06 -10.06
N TYR A 74 -26.24 10.99 -9.56
CA TYR A 74 -26.55 11.19 -8.16
C TYR A 74 -25.78 10.21 -7.27
N SER A 75 -25.77 8.93 -7.62
CA SER A 75 -25.03 7.90 -6.88
C SER A 75 -23.53 8.16 -6.88
N TYR A 76 -22.96 8.57 -8.02
CA TYR A 76 -21.55 8.97 -8.11
C TYR A 76 -21.24 10.19 -7.25
N ALA A 77 -22.11 11.20 -7.25
CA ALA A 77 -21.94 12.40 -6.46
C ALA A 77 -22.08 12.12 -4.96
N MET A 78 -23.02 11.25 -4.57
CA MET A 78 -23.18 10.80 -3.18
C MET A 78 -21.99 9.97 -2.70
N LYS A 79 -21.41 9.14 -3.57
CA LYS A 79 -20.24 8.30 -3.23
C LYS A 79 -18.96 9.14 -3.08
N ASN A 80 -18.74 10.09 -3.97
CA ASN A 80 -17.46 10.81 -4.10
C ASN A 80 -17.51 12.28 -3.63
N GLY A 81 -18.68 12.77 -3.23
CA GLY A 81 -18.86 14.10 -2.68
C GLY A 81 -18.40 14.21 -1.23
N ASP A 82 -17.99 15.41 -0.84
CA ASP A 82 -17.80 15.72 0.58
C ASP A 82 -19.16 15.80 1.31
N ASP A 83 -19.13 16.00 2.63
CA ASP A 83 -20.34 16.02 3.44
C ASP A 83 -21.28 17.17 3.06
N LYS A 84 -20.76 18.29 2.53
CA LYS A 84 -21.56 19.41 2.05
C LYS A 84 -22.30 19.04 0.78
N VAL A 85 -21.63 18.39 -0.17
CA VAL A 85 -22.25 17.87 -1.40
C VAL A 85 -23.33 16.85 -1.05
N LYS A 86 -23.04 15.89 -0.17
CA LYS A 86 -24.03 14.87 0.22
C LYS A 86 -25.25 15.49 0.90
N ALA A 87 -25.05 16.46 1.80
CA ALA A 87 -26.15 17.16 2.45
C ALA A 87 -27.00 17.93 1.44
N TYR A 88 -26.36 18.65 0.52
CA TYR A 88 -27.05 19.38 -0.55
C TYR A 88 -27.88 18.44 -1.45
N LEU A 89 -27.30 17.34 -1.89
CA LEU A 89 -27.99 16.35 -2.75
C LEU A 89 -29.18 15.70 -2.05
N LYS A 90 -29.08 15.41 -0.74
CA LYS A 90 -30.20 14.90 0.07
C LYS A 90 -31.34 15.90 0.19
N GLU A 91 -31.05 17.19 0.19
CA GLU A 91 -32.09 18.21 0.25
C GLU A 91 -32.80 18.33 -1.09
N VAL A 92 -32.03 18.42 -2.18
CA VAL A 92 -32.55 18.51 -3.55
C VAL A 92 -33.35 17.27 -3.94
N SER A 93 -32.96 16.08 -3.47
CA SER A 93 -33.69 14.85 -3.79
C SER A 93 -35.12 14.84 -3.28
N LYS A 94 -35.48 15.66 -2.28
CA LYS A 94 -36.87 15.82 -1.83
C LYS A 94 -37.75 16.43 -2.94
N GLY A 95 -37.24 17.42 -3.67
CA GLY A 95 -37.93 18.01 -4.81
C GLY A 95 -38.12 17.00 -5.94
N TYR A 96 -37.08 16.23 -6.25
CA TYR A 96 -37.16 15.12 -7.20
C TYR A 96 -38.24 14.09 -6.83
N LEU A 97 -38.26 13.65 -5.57
CA LEU A 97 -39.23 12.66 -5.09
C LEU A 97 -40.67 13.17 -5.18
N LYS A 98 -40.90 14.45 -4.87
CA LYS A 98 -42.22 15.07 -5.00
C LYS A 98 -42.75 15.02 -6.44
N GLU A 99 -41.92 15.34 -7.43
CA GLU A 99 -42.33 15.27 -8.84
C GLU A 99 -42.52 13.83 -9.32
N GLN A 100 -41.73 12.88 -8.81
CA GLN A 100 -41.93 11.46 -9.08
C GLN A 100 -43.27 10.94 -8.53
N GLU A 101 -43.64 11.35 -7.32
CA GLU A 101 -44.96 11.03 -6.74
C GLU A 101 -46.10 11.58 -7.61
N ALA A 102 -45.96 12.80 -8.13
CA ALA A 102 -46.92 13.40 -9.06
C ALA A 102 -47.00 12.62 -10.38
N ALA A 103 -45.87 12.16 -10.93
CA ALA A 103 -45.84 11.31 -12.12
C ALA A 103 -46.59 9.98 -11.90
N ILE A 104 -46.39 9.34 -10.73
CA ILE A 104 -47.09 8.10 -10.36
C ILE A 104 -48.60 8.35 -10.23
N MET A 105 -49.02 9.45 -9.62
CA MET A 105 -50.44 9.82 -9.53
C MET A 105 -51.06 10.03 -10.92
N ALA A 106 -50.36 10.71 -11.83
CA ALA A 106 -50.82 10.90 -13.21
C ALA A 106 -50.94 9.57 -13.98
N MET A 107 -49.99 8.64 -13.78
CA MET A 107 -50.04 7.29 -14.34
C MET A 107 -51.27 6.52 -13.87
N ASN A 108 -51.57 6.55 -12.56
CA ASN A 108 -52.76 5.89 -11.99
C ASN A 108 -54.08 6.45 -12.53
N ASN A 109 -54.07 7.71 -12.96
CA ASN A 109 -55.20 8.37 -13.60
C ASN A 109 -55.24 8.17 -15.13
N ASN A 110 -54.41 7.29 -15.70
CA ASN A 110 -54.25 7.04 -17.13
C ASN A 110 -53.91 8.30 -17.95
N ASN A 111 -53.22 9.27 -17.36
CA ASN A 111 -52.79 10.49 -18.03
C ASN A 111 -51.29 10.43 -18.35
N SER A 112 -50.95 9.72 -19.43
CA SER A 112 -49.56 9.49 -19.83
C SER A 112 -48.80 10.79 -20.17
N ILE A 113 -49.47 11.81 -20.70
CA ILE A 113 -48.82 13.10 -21.01
C ILE A 113 -48.39 13.79 -19.72
N GLU A 114 -49.30 13.87 -18.75
CA GLU A 114 -49.01 14.52 -17.48
C GLU A 114 -47.97 13.74 -16.67
N GLN A 115 -48.03 12.40 -16.72
CA GLN A 115 -46.97 11.56 -16.17
C GLN A 115 -45.60 11.94 -16.73
N LEU A 116 -45.46 12.02 -18.06
CA LEU A 116 -44.18 12.33 -18.69
C LEU A 116 -43.72 13.77 -18.43
N LYS A 117 -44.64 14.73 -18.28
CA LYS A 117 -44.31 16.10 -17.85
C LYS A 117 -43.74 16.14 -16.44
N HIS A 118 -44.34 15.43 -15.49
CA HIS A 118 -43.80 15.32 -14.14
C HIS A 118 -42.45 14.58 -14.11
N SER A 119 -42.29 13.52 -14.91
CA SER A 119 -40.98 12.86 -15.07
C SER A 119 -39.92 13.83 -15.61
N SER A 120 -40.27 14.64 -16.61
CA SER A 120 -39.38 15.69 -17.14
C SER A 120 -39.00 16.72 -16.07
N GLU A 121 -39.95 17.20 -15.29
CA GLU A 121 -39.70 18.21 -14.25
C GLU A 121 -38.87 17.64 -13.08
N ALA A 122 -39.10 16.37 -12.71
CA ALA A 122 -38.27 15.68 -11.73
C ALA A 122 -36.80 15.66 -12.19
N ILE A 123 -36.56 15.23 -13.43
CA ILE A 123 -35.22 15.22 -14.02
C ILE A 123 -34.63 16.63 -14.07
N ASN A 124 -35.42 17.63 -14.48
CA ASN A 124 -35.00 19.03 -14.56
C ASN A 124 -34.54 19.57 -13.20
N THR A 125 -35.31 19.31 -12.14
CA THR A 125 -35.03 19.75 -10.78
C THR A 125 -33.66 19.26 -10.31
N MET A 126 -33.39 17.96 -10.44
CA MET A 126 -32.12 17.38 -10.01
C MET A 126 -30.97 17.79 -10.94
N LEU A 127 -31.19 17.82 -12.26
CA LEU A 127 -30.20 18.26 -13.25
C LEU A 127 -29.75 19.69 -12.96
N HIS A 128 -30.70 20.59 -12.71
CA HIS A 128 -30.42 21.99 -12.43
C HIS A 128 -29.61 22.14 -11.15
N ALA A 129 -29.96 21.41 -10.11
CA ALA A 129 -29.26 21.41 -8.84
C ALA A 129 -27.83 20.87 -8.93
N ILE A 130 -27.61 19.74 -9.63
CA ILE A 130 -26.27 19.21 -9.88
C ILE A 130 -25.43 20.25 -10.65
N ASN A 131 -25.98 20.82 -11.71
CA ASN A 131 -25.27 21.79 -12.56
C ASN A 131 -24.90 23.07 -11.78
N ASN A 132 -25.85 23.66 -11.06
CA ASN A 132 -25.62 24.87 -10.27
C ASN A 132 -24.78 24.62 -9.00
N GLY A 133 -24.94 23.45 -8.39
CA GLY A 133 -24.36 23.13 -7.10
C GLY A 133 -22.84 22.99 -7.17
N PHE A 134 -22.32 22.37 -8.23
CA PHE A 134 -20.87 22.09 -8.30
C PHE A 134 -20.24 22.05 -9.71
N VAL A 135 -20.98 22.31 -10.79
CA VAL A 135 -20.40 22.33 -12.14
C VAL A 135 -20.24 23.75 -12.69
N ARG A 136 -21.17 24.67 -12.45
CA ARG A 136 -21.02 26.04 -12.94
C ARG A 136 -19.84 26.80 -12.31
N SER A 137 -19.28 27.75 -13.05
CA SER A 137 -18.30 28.69 -12.50
C SER A 137 -18.92 29.45 -11.31
N GLY A 138 -18.20 29.54 -10.19
CA GLY A 138 -18.70 30.13 -8.95
C GLY A 138 -19.65 29.22 -8.16
N ALA A 139 -19.80 27.95 -8.56
CA ALA A 139 -20.61 27.00 -7.80
C ALA A 139 -20.14 26.90 -6.33
N PRO A 140 -21.08 26.83 -5.37
CA PRO A 140 -20.76 26.88 -3.96
C PRO A 140 -20.09 25.59 -3.45
N LEU A 141 -20.18 24.49 -4.20
CA LEU A 141 -19.67 23.19 -3.80
C LEU A 141 -18.55 22.73 -4.73
N LYS A 142 -17.62 21.95 -4.18
CA LYS A 142 -16.58 21.31 -4.98
C LYS A 142 -17.20 20.19 -5.81
N THR A 143 -16.80 20.13 -7.07
CA THR A 143 -17.14 19.02 -7.96
C THR A 143 -16.69 17.69 -7.32
N PRO A 144 -17.56 16.67 -7.20
CA PRO A 144 -17.18 15.36 -6.68
C PRO A 144 -16.00 14.78 -7.45
N GLN A 145 -15.00 14.27 -6.72
CA GLN A 145 -13.76 13.77 -7.32
C GLN A 145 -13.92 12.28 -7.67
N VAL A 146 -14.17 11.99 -8.94
CA VAL A 146 -14.25 10.65 -9.52
C VAL A 146 -12.88 10.13 -9.95
N ILE A 147 -12.01 11.05 -10.37
CA ILE A 147 -10.62 10.78 -10.76
C ILE A 147 -9.72 11.37 -9.69
N VAL A 148 -8.76 10.60 -9.19
CA VAL A 148 -7.75 11.04 -8.22
C VAL A 148 -6.38 10.52 -8.64
N PRO A 149 -5.26 11.17 -8.24
CA PRO A 149 -3.93 10.59 -8.43
C PRO A 149 -3.86 9.17 -7.85
N ILE A 150 -3.15 8.28 -8.52
CA ILE A 150 -3.04 6.88 -8.09
C ILE A 150 -2.35 6.77 -6.72
N GLU A 151 -1.42 7.67 -6.43
CA GLU A 151 -0.73 7.83 -5.15
C GLU A 151 -1.73 8.16 -4.05
N GLU A 152 -2.62 9.13 -4.27
CA GLU A 152 -3.64 9.52 -3.29
C GLU A 152 -4.66 8.40 -3.08
N PHE A 153 -5.06 7.72 -4.15
CA PHE A 153 -5.95 6.56 -4.07
C PHE A 153 -5.31 5.44 -3.24
N ALA A 154 -4.08 5.05 -3.57
CA ALA A 154 -3.38 3.99 -2.86
C ALA A 154 -3.11 4.36 -1.40
N LEU A 155 -2.69 5.60 -1.14
CA LEU A 155 -2.49 6.12 0.21
C LEU A 155 -3.79 6.05 1.02
N GLU A 156 -4.93 6.50 0.47
CA GLU A 156 -6.22 6.42 1.15
C GLU A 156 -6.63 4.96 1.43
N LYS A 157 -6.56 4.07 0.43
CA LYS A 157 -7.00 2.69 0.56
C LYS A 157 -6.09 1.88 1.48
N ALA A 158 -4.77 2.00 1.32
CA ALA A 158 -3.80 1.34 2.19
C ALA A 158 -3.97 1.81 3.64
N SER A 159 -4.10 3.13 3.87
CA SER A 159 -4.30 3.67 5.22
C SER A 159 -5.55 3.13 5.90
N LYS A 160 -6.67 3.05 5.16
CA LYS A 160 -7.91 2.45 5.67
C LYS A 160 -7.77 0.98 5.98
N THR A 161 -7.05 0.23 5.14
CA THR A 161 -6.78 -1.20 5.33
C THR A 161 -5.94 -1.45 6.59
N PHE A 162 -4.81 -0.77 6.76
CA PHE A 162 -3.97 -0.92 7.95
C PHE A 162 -4.71 -0.48 9.21
N SER A 163 -5.45 0.62 9.14
CA SER A 163 -6.30 1.07 10.24
C SER A 163 -7.36 0.03 10.63
N ASN A 164 -8.08 -0.55 9.66
CA ASN A 164 -9.06 -1.61 9.92
C ASN A 164 -8.40 -2.83 10.57
N LEU A 165 -7.19 -3.20 10.11
CA LEU A 165 -6.47 -4.34 10.66
C LEU A 165 -6.05 -4.08 12.11
N VAL A 166 -5.55 -2.89 12.45
CA VAL A 166 -5.22 -2.52 13.83
C VAL A 166 -6.46 -2.51 14.72
N VAL A 167 -7.55 -1.87 14.30
CA VAL A 167 -8.78 -1.81 15.10
C VAL A 167 -9.29 -3.23 15.40
N LYS A 168 -9.35 -4.11 14.39
CA LYS A 168 -9.76 -5.51 14.58
C LYS A 168 -8.80 -6.30 15.47
N ALA A 169 -7.48 -6.11 15.30
CA ALA A 169 -6.48 -6.79 16.11
C ALA A 169 -6.53 -6.32 17.56
N TYR A 170 -6.67 -5.01 17.79
CA TYR A 170 -6.79 -4.42 19.12
C TYR A 170 -8.10 -4.82 19.77
N ASP A 171 -9.21 -4.90 19.04
CA ASP A 171 -10.48 -5.37 19.60
C ASP A 171 -10.34 -6.80 20.17
N ARG A 172 -9.68 -7.70 19.42
CA ARG A 172 -9.49 -9.09 19.81
C ARG A 172 -8.44 -9.31 20.90
N TYR A 173 -7.30 -8.64 20.80
CA TYR A 173 -6.12 -8.95 21.61
C TYR A 173 -5.73 -7.83 22.59
N LYS A 174 -6.42 -6.67 22.53
CA LYS A 174 -6.16 -5.50 23.37
C LYS A 174 -4.67 -5.16 23.39
N ASP A 175 -4.07 -5.05 24.57
CA ASP A 175 -2.68 -4.63 24.72
C ASP A 175 -1.66 -5.67 24.20
N SER A 176 -2.07 -6.92 23.95
CA SER A 176 -1.23 -7.95 23.29
C SER A 176 -1.45 -8.03 21.78
N ALA A 177 -2.16 -7.07 21.18
CA ALA A 177 -2.33 -7.02 19.74
C ALA A 177 -0.97 -6.92 19.02
N PRO A 178 -0.81 -7.58 17.86
CA PRO A 178 0.41 -7.49 17.08
C PRO A 178 0.66 -6.04 16.61
N ILE A 179 1.93 -5.73 16.37
CA ILE A 179 2.34 -4.50 15.69
C ILE A 179 2.34 -4.78 14.19
N ILE A 180 1.77 -3.87 13.42
CA ILE A 180 1.82 -3.87 11.97
C ILE A 180 2.97 -2.97 11.55
N ASN A 181 3.97 -3.56 10.91
CA ASN A 181 5.07 -2.83 10.30
C ASN A 181 4.86 -2.86 8.78
N ILE A 182 4.68 -1.68 8.20
CA ILE A 182 4.47 -1.52 6.77
C ILE A 182 5.85 -1.36 6.14
N GLU A 183 6.18 -2.24 5.21
CA GLU A 183 7.46 -2.21 4.52
C GLU A 183 7.43 -1.25 3.34
N ASN A 184 8.53 -0.51 3.13
CA ASN A 184 8.69 0.28 1.91
C ASN A 184 8.95 -0.68 0.73
N PRO A 185 8.19 -0.62 -0.37
CA PRO A 185 8.51 -1.39 -1.57
C PRO A 185 9.76 -0.83 -2.26
N PRO A 186 10.34 -1.58 -3.23
CA PRO A 186 11.46 -1.09 -4.04
C PRO A 186 11.17 0.26 -4.67
N PHE A 187 12.17 1.14 -4.71
CA PHE A 187 12.01 2.47 -5.29
C PHE A 187 11.51 2.43 -6.75
N GLY A 188 10.57 3.32 -7.07
CA GLY A 188 9.86 3.35 -8.35
C GLY A 188 8.54 2.57 -8.35
N VAL A 189 8.28 1.79 -7.28
CA VAL A 189 6.94 1.26 -6.99
C VAL A 189 6.13 2.30 -6.20
N LEU A 190 4.82 2.22 -6.28
CA LEU A 190 3.90 3.10 -5.57
C LEU A 190 4.12 3.04 -4.05
N LEU A 191 4.20 4.22 -3.41
CA LEU A 191 4.47 4.38 -1.97
C LEU A 191 5.85 3.89 -1.50
N SER A 192 6.90 4.09 -2.31
CA SER A 192 8.26 3.58 -2.02
C SER A 192 9.19 4.58 -1.31
N THR A 193 8.86 5.87 -1.30
CA THR A 193 9.74 6.89 -0.70
C THR A 193 9.54 7.03 0.80
N GLY A 194 10.50 7.64 1.49
CA GLY A 194 10.38 7.99 2.90
C GLY A 194 9.20 8.93 3.16
N ASP A 195 8.94 9.89 2.27
CA ASP A 195 7.75 10.76 2.38
C ASP A 195 6.45 9.97 2.20
N ASP A 196 6.38 9.06 1.24
CA ASP A 196 5.20 8.21 1.05
C ASP A 196 4.93 7.35 2.28
N MET A 197 5.96 6.72 2.81
CA MET A 197 5.87 5.83 3.97
C MET A 197 5.51 6.59 5.25
N LYS A 198 6.07 7.78 5.44
CA LYS A 198 5.67 8.69 6.51
C LYS A 198 4.19 9.05 6.40
N ASN A 199 3.75 9.50 5.22
CA ASN A 199 2.35 9.88 4.99
C ASN A 199 1.40 8.69 5.20
N LEU A 200 1.79 7.50 4.74
CA LEU A 200 1.04 6.27 4.91
C LEU A 200 0.86 5.90 6.38
N VAL A 201 1.94 5.95 7.18
CA VAL A 201 1.84 5.66 8.62
C VAL A 201 1.02 6.72 9.35
N GLU A 202 1.25 8.00 9.09
CA GLU A 202 0.51 9.08 9.73
C GLU A 202 -0.98 9.01 9.41
N ARG A 203 -1.35 8.79 8.14
CA ARG A 203 -2.74 8.66 7.73
C ARG A 203 -3.38 7.38 8.29
N SER A 204 -2.66 6.25 8.29
CA SER A 204 -3.12 5.01 8.94
C SER A 204 -3.39 5.20 10.43
N ARG A 205 -2.50 5.91 11.14
CA ARG A 205 -2.65 6.23 12.56
C ARG A 205 -3.85 7.14 12.79
N ASN A 206 -4.02 8.19 11.99
CA ASN A 206 -5.16 9.11 12.12
C ASN A 206 -6.51 8.41 11.84
N GLU A 207 -6.59 7.56 10.83
CA GLU A 207 -7.80 6.75 10.56
C GLU A 207 -8.09 5.79 11.71
N THR A 208 -7.05 5.22 12.34
CA THR A 208 -7.20 4.37 13.53
C THR A 208 -7.71 5.15 14.73
N VAL A 209 -7.15 6.34 14.97
CA VAL A 209 -7.60 7.23 16.05
C VAL A 209 -9.08 7.56 15.86
N LYS A 210 -9.48 7.97 14.66
CA LYS A 210 -10.87 8.30 14.34
C LYS A 210 -11.82 7.15 14.68
N LYS A 211 -11.53 5.94 14.19
CA LYS A 211 -12.39 4.76 14.43
C LYS A 211 -12.48 4.38 15.90
N LEU A 212 -11.36 4.41 16.63
CA LEU A 212 -11.37 4.09 18.06
C LEU A 212 -12.14 5.17 18.85
N VAL A 213 -12.03 6.45 18.47
CA VAL A 213 -12.85 7.50 19.09
C VAL A 213 -14.34 7.27 18.82
N ASP A 214 -14.72 6.88 17.60
CA ASP A 214 -16.08 6.52 17.25
C ASP A 214 -16.59 5.28 18.05
N GLU A 215 -15.67 4.41 18.50
CA GLU A 215 -15.94 3.27 19.40
C GLU A 215 -15.92 3.63 20.90
N GLY A 216 -15.75 4.91 21.24
CA GLY A 216 -15.83 5.42 22.62
C GLY A 216 -14.51 5.52 23.38
N TYR A 217 -13.35 5.32 22.72
CA TYR A 217 -12.05 5.56 23.33
C TYR A 217 -11.75 7.06 23.41
N SER A 218 -11.03 7.49 24.45
CA SER A 218 -10.46 8.85 24.47
C SER A 218 -9.43 9.03 23.34
N GLU A 219 -9.34 10.24 22.78
CA GLU A 219 -8.37 10.53 21.71
C GLU A 219 -6.93 10.20 22.13
N SER A 220 -6.56 10.49 23.37
CA SER A 220 -5.23 10.18 23.91
C SER A 220 -4.94 8.67 23.92
N LYS A 221 -5.89 7.86 24.40
CA LYS A 221 -5.76 6.38 24.37
C LYS A 221 -5.74 5.86 22.94
N ALA A 222 -6.61 6.36 22.07
CA ALA A 222 -6.67 5.99 20.66
C ALA A 222 -5.34 6.30 19.94
N ARG A 223 -4.73 7.46 20.21
CA ARG A 223 -3.43 7.86 19.65
C ARG A 223 -2.28 7.01 20.19
N SER A 224 -2.31 6.66 21.48
CA SER A 224 -1.36 5.73 22.08
C SER A 224 -1.43 4.35 21.41
N ILE A 225 -2.63 3.81 21.18
CA ILE A 225 -2.85 2.54 20.48
C ILE A 225 -2.29 2.62 19.05
N ALA A 226 -2.68 3.66 18.29
CA ALA A 226 -2.21 3.84 16.91
C ALA A 226 -0.68 3.94 16.81
N ASN A 227 -0.04 4.71 17.71
CA ASN A 227 1.41 4.85 17.77
C ASN A 227 2.12 3.54 18.15
N LYS A 228 1.52 2.74 19.05
CA LYS A 228 2.07 1.43 19.45
C LYS A 228 1.96 0.40 18.33
N HIS A 229 0.84 0.32 17.63
CA HIS A 229 0.54 -0.79 16.73
C HIS A 229 0.81 -0.53 15.25
N ILE A 230 1.15 0.69 14.83
CA ILE A 230 1.50 0.99 13.43
C ILE A 230 2.92 1.55 13.37
N GLY A 231 3.78 0.90 12.59
CA GLY A 231 5.14 1.35 12.31
C GLY A 231 5.57 1.01 10.89
N ILE A 232 6.87 1.20 10.66
CA ILE A 232 7.53 0.93 9.37
C ILE A 232 8.51 -0.23 9.56
N THR A 233 8.53 -1.13 8.59
CA THR A 233 9.72 -1.92 8.28
C THR A 233 10.52 -1.14 7.24
N TRP A 234 11.74 -0.74 7.55
CA TRP A 234 12.60 -0.13 6.55
C TRP A 234 13.51 -1.18 5.92
N ASP A 235 13.31 -1.46 4.64
CA ASP A 235 14.21 -2.25 3.83
C ASP A 235 15.23 -1.34 3.13
N THR A 236 16.50 -1.60 3.42
CA THR A 236 17.62 -0.79 2.95
C THR A 236 17.91 -0.97 1.47
N VAL A 237 17.72 -2.17 0.93
CA VAL A 237 17.94 -2.46 -0.49
C VAL A 237 16.84 -1.86 -1.36
N HIS A 238 15.61 -1.83 -0.87
CA HIS A 238 14.48 -1.18 -1.54
C HIS A 238 14.73 0.33 -1.73
N SER A 239 15.31 0.98 -0.72
CA SER A 239 15.73 2.39 -0.83
C SER A 239 16.98 2.56 -1.71
N ALA A 240 17.94 1.63 -1.66
CA ALA A 240 19.14 1.67 -2.50
C ALA A 240 18.83 1.51 -4.00
N ALA A 241 17.66 0.98 -4.37
CA ALA A 241 17.19 0.96 -5.74
C ALA A 241 17.06 2.36 -6.36
N MET A 242 17.03 3.44 -5.56
CA MET A 242 17.16 4.83 -6.00
C MET A 242 18.40 5.08 -6.86
N ARG A 243 19.50 4.34 -6.64
CA ARG A 243 20.72 4.46 -7.46
C ARG A 243 20.48 4.22 -8.95
N ARG A 244 19.45 3.43 -9.32
CA ARG A 244 19.04 3.23 -10.73
C ARG A 244 18.67 4.53 -11.43
N GLN A 245 18.20 5.52 -10.67
CA GLN A 245 17.78 6.82 -11.18
C GLN A 245 18.85 7.91 -10.97
N GLY A 246 20.07 7.52 -10.56
CA GLY A 246 21.20 8.43 -10.41
C GLY A 246 21.29 9.12 -9.04
N PHE A 247 20.47 8.71 -8.06
CA PHE A 247 20.58 9.22 -6.69
C PHE A 247 21.81 8.65 -5.96
N GLY A 248 22.44 9.47 -5.12
CA GLY A 248 23.58 9.09 -4.31
C GLY A 248 23.20 8.68 -2.89
N ASP A 249 24.23 8.46 -2.07
CA ASP A 249 24.04 8.05 -0.66
C ASP A 249 23.33 9.10 0.18
N GLU A 250 23.57 10.38 -0.09
CA GLU A 250 22.95 11.47 0.66
C GLU A 250 21.43 11.45 0.52
N GLU A 251 20.90 11.21 -0.68
CA GLU A 251 19.47 11.10 -0.90
C GLU A 251 18.89 9.84 -0.25
N ILE A 252 19.57 8.69 -0.33
CA ILE A 252 19.12 7.44 0.30
C ILE A 252 19.04 7.60 1.84
N ILE A 253 20.06 8.21 2.44
CA ILE A 253 20.10 8.50 3.88
C ILE A 253 19.00 9.50 4.24
N SER A 254 18.74 10.50 3.38
CA SER A 254 17.66 11.47 3.57
C SER A 254 16.28 10.80 3.62
N GLU A 255 16.00 9.83 2.74
CA GLU A 255 14.75 9.06 2.78
C GLU A 255 14.57 8.29 4.09
N ALA A 256 15.63 7.62 4.56
CA ALA A 256 15.61 6.92 5.85
C ALA A 256 15.36 7.91 7.01
N LYS A 257 16.01 9.07 7.00
CA LYS A 257 15.85 10.10 8.04
C LYS A 257 14.41 10.59 8.18
N LYS A 258 13.67 10.72 7.07
CA LYS A 258 12.25 11.14 7.07
C LYS A 258 11.35 10.20 7.86
N VAL A 259 11.68 8.90 7.86
CA VAL A 259 10.88 7.85 8.49
C VAL A 259 11.40 7.38 9.85
N ALA A 260 12.59 7.81 10.27
CA ALA A 260 13.31 7.27 11.43
C ALA A 260 12.47 7.15 12.72
N SER A 261 11.57 8.10 13.01
CA SER A 261 10.68 8.07 14.19
C SER A 261 9.52 7.07 14.10
N TYR A 262 9.31 6.46 12.94
CA TYR A 262 8.22 5.52 12.66
C TYR A 262 8.72 4.09 12.49
N VAL A 263 10.03 3.89 12.30
CA VAL A 263 10.66 2.59 12.11
C VAL A 263 10.59 1.76 13.39
N LYS A 264 10.08 0.53 13.27
CA LYS A 264 9.97 -0.45 14.36
C LYS A 264 10.59 -1.79 14.00
N HIS A 265 10.91 -1.98 12.74
CA HIS A 265 11.56 -3.15 12.18
C HIS A 265 12.47 -2.71 11.04
N MET A 266 13.56 -3.44 10.80
CA MET A 266 14.48 -3.14 9.72
C MET A 266 14.83 -4.43 8.99
N HIS A 267 14.65 -4.43 7.68
CA HIS A 267 15.29 -5.40 6.80
C HIS A 267 16.64 -4.83 6.41
N MET A 268 17.67 -5.38 7.04
CA MET A 268 19.05 -4.97 6.89
C MET A 268 19.67 -5.87 5.83
N ASN A 269 19.42 -5.50 4.59
CA ASN A 269 19.94 -6.15 3.39
C ASN A 269 20.99 -5.22 2.75
N ASP A 270 21.98 -5.77 2.08
CA ASP A 270 22.94 -4.99 1.28
C ASP A 270 22.77 -5.32 -0.21
N SER A 271 23.26 -4.47 -1.11
CA SER A 271 23.21 -4.71 -2.55
C SER A 271 24.38 -4.00 -3.25
N LEU A 272 24.72 -4.39 -4.48
CA LEU A 272 25.75 -3.70 -5.30
C LEU A 272 25.21 -2.44 -6.00
N GLY A 273 24.16 -1.85 -5.46
CA GLY A 273 23.43 -0.76 -6.08
C GLY A 273 22.62 -1.21 -7.29
N GLY A 274 21.52 -0.51 -7.55
CA GLY A 274 20.80 -0.67 -8.80
C GLY A 274 20.05 -2.00 -8.98
N SER A 275 19.90 -2.83 -7.94
CA SER A 275 18.94 -3.95 -7.94
C SER A 275 18.62 -4.44 -6.54
N THR A 276 17.46 -5.11 -6.40
CA THR A 276 17.02 -5.72 -5.14
C THR A 276 17.69 -7.07 -4.93
N GLN A 277 19.02 -7.04 -4.79
CA GLN A 277 19.82 -8.19 -4.41
C GLN A 277 19.93 -8.17 -2.89
N ASP A 278 19.43 -9.19 -2.20
CA ASP A 278 19.50 -9.26 -0.74
C ASP A 278 20.83 -9.89 -0.32
N LEU A 279 21.93 -9.15 -0.49
CA LEU A 279 23.25 -9.58 -0.08
C LEU A 279 23.42 -9.45 1.44
N PRO A 280 24.26 -10.30 2.06
CA PRO A 280 24.61 -10.15 3.46
C PRO A 280 25.11 -8.73 3.76
N PRO A 281 24.68 -8.09 4.86
CA PRO A 281 25.16 -6.78 5.30
C PRO A 281 26.67 -6.62 5.15
N GLY A 282 27.11 -5.54 4.51
CA GLY A 282 28.51 -5.20 4.25
C GLY A 282 29.16 -5.92 3.07
N MET A 283 28.42 -6.70 2.28
CA MET A 283 28.89 -7.22 0.98
C MET A 283 28.56 -6.31 -0.20
N GLY A 284 27.80 -5.25 0.03
CA GLY A 284 27.38 -4.32 -1.01
C GLY A 284 27.88 -2.91 -0.75
N ASP A 285 27.14 -1.95 -1.29
CA ASP A 285 27.48 -0.54 -1.28
C ASP A 285 26.41 0.34 -0.61
N VAL A 286 25.39 -0.27 0.02
CA VAL A 286 24.33 0.46 0.70
C VAL A 286 24.90 1.18 1.93
N PRO A 287 24.55 2.45 2.20
CA PRO A 287 25.07 3.21 3.34
C PRO A 287 24.44 2.79 4.68
N LEU A 288 24.51 1.50 4.99
CA LEU A 288 23.85 0.85 6.14
C LEU A 288 24.20 1.51 7.46
N LYS A 289 25.48 1.82 7.68
CA LYS A 289 25.96 2.44 8.92
C LYS A 289 25.32 3.81 9.14
N GLN A 290 25.25 4.64 8.10
CA GLN A 290 24.66 5.98 8.17
C GLN A 290 23.15 5.92 8.37
N ILE A 291 22.46 5.01 7.66
CA ILE A 291 21.02 4.76 7.86
C ILE A 291 20.74 4.34 9.30
N MET A 292 21.50 3.38 9.84
CA MET A 292 21.36 2.94 11.22
C MET A 292 21.60 4.07 12.22
N GLN A 293 22.59 4.93 11.99
CA GLN A 293 22.82 6.10 12.85
C GLN A 293 21.61 7.05 12.90
N GLU A 294 20.90 7.25 11.79
CA GLU A 294 19.67 8.06 11.78
C GLU A 294 18.54 7.40 12.60
N PHE A 295 18.42 6.08 12.55
CA PHE A 295 17.45 5.33 13.34
C PHE A 295 17.80 5.31 14.84
N ASP A 296 19.07 5.09 15.18
CA ASP A 296 19.55 5.08 16.56
C ASP A 296 19.39 6.45 17.23
N LYS A 297 19.58 7.56 16.49
CA LYS A 297 19.27 8.94 16.95
C LYS A 297 17.80 9.12 17.37
N LYS A 298 16.90 8.27 16.88
CA LYS A 298 15.46 8.26 17.23
C LYS A 298 15.10 7.17 18.23
N GLY A 299 16.09 6.48 18.79
CA GLY A 299 15.88 5.43 19.80
C GLY A 299 15.32 4.14 19.20
N PHE A 300 15.66 3.82 17.95
CA PHE A 300 15.30 2.55 17.36
C PHE A 300 15.83 1.37 18.19
N ALA A 301 14.93 0.51 18.64
CA ALA A 301 15.23 -0.70 19.40
C ALA A 301 14.58 -1.95 18.78
N GLY A 302 14.17 -1.85 17.51
CA GLY A 302 13.52 -2.94 16.80
C GLY A 302 14.50 -4.01 16.34
N ASN A 303 13.94 -5.14 15.89
CA ASN A 303 14.75 -6.20 15.28
C ASN A 303 15.32 -5.74 13.94
N ARG A 304 16.55 -6.19 13.69
CA ARG A 304 17.25 -6.06 12.41
C ARG A 304 17.32 -7.46 11.80
N VAL A 305 16.71 -7.65 10.64
CA VAL A 305 16.57 -8.96 9.99
C VAL A 305 17.27 -8.92 8.65
N PHE A 306 18.03 -9.96 8.33
CA PHE A 306 18.56 -10.18 7.00
C PHE A 306 17.65 -11.14 6.22
N GLU A 307 17.24 -10.77 5.01
CA GLU A 307 16.31 -11.51 4.16
C GLU A 307 17.02 -12.34 3.08
N GLY A 308 18.13 -12.99 3.44
CA GLY A 308 18.99 -13.75 2.52
C GLY A 308 18.43 -15.05 1.97
N GLY A 309 17.13 -15.19 1.75
CA GLY A 309 16.53 -16.40 1.18
C GLY A 309 17.16 -16.76 -0.18
N ALA A 310 17.36 -15.76 -1.04
CA ALA A 310 18.02 -15.93 -2.33
C ALA A 310 19.51 -16.34 -2.18
N PHE A 311 20.21 -15.74 -1.22
CA PHE A 311 21.60 -16.09 -0.92
C PHE A 311 21.73 -17.56 -0.54
N PHE A 312 20.89 -18.03 0.39
CA PHE A 312 20.89 -19.44 0.80
C PHE A 312 20.56 -20.37 -0.37
N ALA A 313 19.58 -20.02 -1.21
CA ALA A 313 19.21 -20.83 -2.37
C ALA A 313 20.37 -21.00 -3.36
N MET A 314 21.17 -19.95 -3.60
CA MET A 314 22.29 -19.99 -4.53
C MET A 314 23.54 -20.66 -3.94
N HIS A 315 23.86 -20.38 -2.68
CA HIS A 315 25.12 -20.80 -2.07
C HIS A 315 25.01 -22.02 -1.16
N GLN A 316 23.79 -22.47 -0.86
CA GLN A 316 23.50 -23.61 0.03
C GLN A 316 24.20 -23.50 1.40
N THR A 317 24.46 -22.26 1.84
CA THR A 317 25.19 -21.95 3.06
C THR A 317 24.52 -20.80 3.80
N SER A 318 24.60 -20.85 5.13
CA SER A 318 24.03 -19.80 5.97
C SER A 318 24.81 -18.50 5.80
N PRO A 319 24.14 -17.38 5.48
CA PRO A 319 24.78 -16.06 5.38
C PRO A 319 25.14 -15.45 6.73
N HIS A 320 24.79 -16.12 7.83
CA HIS A 320 24.92 -15.56 9.18
C HIS A 320 26.37 -15.23 9.54
N ILE A 321 27.33 -16.12 9.27
CA ILE A 321 28.75 -15.87 9.58
C ILE A 321 29.28 -14.68 8.75
N MET A 322 28.90 -14.58 7.48
CA MET A 322 29.30 -13.48 6.62
C MET A 322 28.75 -12.14 7.11
N THR A 323 27.48 -12.13 7.53
CA THR A 323 26.84 -10.96 8.13
C THR A 323 27.57 -10.52 9.39
N LEU A 324 27.86 -11.45 10.30
CA LEU A 324 28.58 -11.13 11.54
C LEU A 324 30.00 -10.60 11.27
N ALA A 325 30.70 -11.20 10.30
CA ALA A 325 32.04 -10.76 9.90
C ALA A 325 32.03 -9.34 9.36
N ASN A 326 31.14 -9.03 8.43
CA ASN A 326 31.06 -7.72 7.80
C ASN A 326 30.57 -6.62 8.73
N LEU A 327 29.71 -6.95 9.70
CA LEU A 327 29.30 -6.02 10.76
C LEU A 327 30.37 -5.86 11.84
N ASN A 328 31.51 -6.53 11.71
CA ASN A 328 32.58 -6.58 12.68
C ASN A 328 32.08 -6.97 14.09
N SER A 329 31.15 -7.94 14.12
CA SER A 329 30.52 -8.36 15.37
C SER A 329 31.56 -9.03 16.28
N PRO A 330 31.53 -8.76 17.59
CA PRO A 330 32.44 -9.43 18.52
C PRO A 330 32.07 -10.90 18.67
N VAL A 331 33.08 -11.77 18.75
CA VAL A 331 32.94 -13.20 19.06
C VAL A 331 32.94 -13.42 20.57
N MET A 332 33.59 -12.52 21.31
CA MET A 332 33.70 -12.55 22.77
C MET A 332 33.18 -11.25 23.36
N GLU A 333 32.65 -11.32 24.58
CA GLU A 333 32.11 -10.14 25.30
C GLU A 333 33.15 -9.02 25.47
N SER A 334 34.43 -9.35 25.55
CA SER A 334 35.53 -8.39 25.64
C SER A 334 35.70 -7.52 24.38
N GLY A 335 35.08 -7.90 23.26
CA GLY A 335 35.26 -7.24 21.96
C GLY A 335 36.65 -7.43 21.34
N ALA A 336 37.53 -8.21 21.97
CA ALA A 336 38.93 -8.36 21.55
C ALA A 336 39.11 -9.18 20.26
N VAL A 337 38.12 -10.02 19.92
CA VAL A 337 38.10 -10.83 18.69
C VAL A 337 36.76 -10.63 18.02
N THR A 338 36.80 -10.38 16.72
CA THR A 338 35.61 -10.19 15.89
C THR A 338 35.45 -11.32 14.89
N TRP A 339 34.26 -11.42 14.32
CA TRP A 339 34.00 -12.37 13.24
C TRP A 339 34.77 -12.03 11.96
N SER A 340 35.17 -10.76 11.76
CA SER A 340 35.99 -10.35 10.63
C SER A 340 37.40 -10.95 10.71
N ASP A 341 37.98 -10.96 11.91
CA ASP A 341 39.29 -11.58 12.18
C ASP A 341 39.27 -13.08 11.89
N ILE A 342 38.17 -13.77 12.21
CA ILE A 342 38.01 -15.21 11.95
C ILE A 342 37.80 -15.48 10.45
N ALA A 343 36.99 -14.65 9.77
CA ALA A 343 36.69 -14.82 8.35
C ALA A 343 37.92 -14.58 7.46
N GLY A 344 38.75 -13.57 7.79
CA GLY A 344 39.98 -13.25 7.07
C GLY A 344 41.06 -14.34 7.12
N LEU A 345 40.95 -15.28 8.06
CA LEU A 345 41.85 -16.42 8.22
C LEU A 345 41.44 -17.66 7.40
N GLY A 346 40.46 -17.53 6.48
CA GLY A 346 40.02 -18.62 5.62
C GLY A 346 39.33 -19.77 6.38
N GLY A 347 38.67 -19.45 7.50
CA GLY A 347 38.08 -20.46 8.38
C GLY A 347 39.12 -21.31 9.12
N GLN A 348 40.42 -20.97 9.04
CA GLN A 348 41.43 -21.56 9.91
C GLN A 348 41.26 -20.93 11.28
N PRO A 349 40.89 -21.71 12.30
CA PRO A 349 40.54 -21.10 13.55
C PRO A 349 41.83 -20.58 14.23
N MET A 350 41.69 -19.50 15.00
CA MET A 350 42.80 -18.81 15.66
C MET A 350 43.68 -19.76 16.48
N TYR A 351 44.89 -19.31 16.83
CA TYR A 351 45.97 -19.98 17.58
C TYR A 351 45.58 -20.92 18.75
N TYR A 352 44.32 -20.89 19.21
CA TYR A 352 43.70 -21.77 20.21
C TYR A 352 42.93 -22.99 19.67
N SER A 353 42.91 -23.23 18.36
CA SER A 353 41.98 -24.21 17.75
C SER A 353 42.63 -25.32 16.93
N GLY A 354 43.96 -25.46 17.03
CA GLY A 354 44.72 -26.45 16.28
C GLY A 354 44.94 -26.02 14.84
N LEU A 355 46.06 -26.47 14.28
CA LEU A 355 46.65 -25.99 13.02
C LEU A 355 45.88 -26.38 11.74
N GLY A 356 44.59 -26.70 11.86
CA GLY A 356 43.74 -27.17 10.76
C GLY A 356 44.32 -28.41 10.05
N PRO A 357 43.70 -28.85 8.95
CA PRO A 357 44.21 -29.95 8.12
C PRO A 357 45.40 -29.54 7.22
N ASN A 358 45.93 -28.33 7.38
CA ASN A 358 46.98 -27.78 6.52
C ASN A 358 48.39 -28.21 6.91
N LEU A 359 48.57 -28.92 8.02
CA LEU A 359 49.85 -29.52 8.35
C LEU A 359 49.91 -30.96 7.83
N PRO A 360 50.92 -31.31 7.00
CA PRO A 360 51.11 -32.70 6.59
C PRO A 360 51.27 -33.57 7.83
N ASP A 361 50.74 -34.80 7.80
CA ASP A 361 50.86 -35.79 8.89
C ASP A 361 52.29 -35.92 9.42
N TYR A 362 53.27 -35.72 8.53
CA TYR A 362 54.69 -35.69 8.86
C TYR A 362 55.03 -34.69 9.98
N HIS A 363 54.41 -33.51 10.00
CA HIS A 363 54.67 -32.46 10.98
C HIS A 363 54.27 -32.88 12.40
N PHE A 364 53.15 -33.59 12.53
CA PHE A 364 52.69 -34.15 13.80
C PHE A 364 53.54 -35.35 14.25
N SER A 365 54.04 -36.15 13.30
CA SER A 365 54.90 -37.30 13.60
C SER A 365 56.31 -36.92 14.07
N VAL A 366 56.84 -35.78 13.62
CA VAL A 366 58.22 -35.35 13.94
C VAL A 366 58.28 -34.36 15.10
N TYR A 367 57.33 -33.42 15.17
CA TYR A 367 57.42 -32.30 16.11
C TYR A 367 56.35 -32.32 17.22
N GLY A 368 55.38 -33.23 17.14
CA GLY A 368 54.27 -33.32 18.08
C GLY A 368 53.22 -32.22 17.88
N GLY A 369 51.94 -32.57 18.01
CA GLY A 369 50.86 -31.58 18.02
C GLY A 369 50.96 -30.70 19.25
N GLY A 370 50.86 -29.38 19.08
CA GLY A 370 51.05 -28.37 20.13
C GLY A 370 50.53 -28.80 21.51
N HIS A 371 51.39 -28.62 22.53
CA HIS A 371 51.12 -28.78 23.96
C HIS A 371 50.75 -30.21 24.43
N THR A 372 50.71 -31.22 23.55
CA THR A 372 50.50 -32.63 23.95
C THR A 372 51.77 -33.37 24.34
N GLY A 373 52.93 -32.70 24.36
CA GLY A 373 54.21 -33.25 24.78
C GLY A 373 54.49 -33.19 26.29
N LEU A 374 53.48 -32.89 27.13
CA LEU A 374 53.69 -33.05 28.57
C LEU A 374 53.95 -34.53 28.84
N PRO A 375 55.05 -34.88 29.55
CA PRO A 375 55.27 -36.23 30.04
C PRO A 375 54.01 -36.75 30.74
N VAL A 376 53.74 -38.05 30.67
CA VAL A 376 52.54 -38.64 31.29
C VAL A 376 52.48 -38.31 32.79
N GLU A 377 53.64 -38.08 33.40
CA GLU A 377 53.82 -37.65 34.78
C GLU A 377 53.27 -36.23 35.08
N LEU A 378 53.02 -35.41 34.06
CA LEU A 378 52.47 -34.05 34.16
C LEU A 378 51.07 -33.92 33.52
N GLY A 379 50.37 -35.03 33.26
CA GLY A 379 48.98 -35.04 32.79
C GLY A 379 48.78 -35.09 31.27
N GLY A 380 49.82 -35.46 30.50
CA GLY A 380 49.70 -35.68 29.06
C GLY A 380 48.86 -36.92 28.70
N GLN A 381 47.84 -36.77 27.85
CA GLN A 381 47.02 -37.87 27.35
C GLN A 381 47.68 -38.53 26.13
N GLN A 382 48.11 -39.78 26.27
CA GLN A 382 48.63 -40.57 25.16
C GLN A 382 47.45 -41.10 24.33
N MET A 383 47.20 -40.53 23.14
CA MET A 383 46.23 -41.11 22.21
C MET A 383 46.75 -42.45 21.69
N GLY A 384 45.96 -43.51 21.94
CA GLY A 384 46.27 -44.88 21.61
C GLY A 384 46.46 -45.10 20.10
N GLY A 385 47.58 -45.73 19.75
CA GLY A 385 47.88 -46.07 18.36
C GLY A 385 49.32 -46.52 18.13
N GLY A 386 49.69 -47.68 18.70
CA GLY A 386 50.78 -48.49 18.16
C GLY A 386 52.21 -48.05 18.47
N ALA A 387 52.63 -48.17 19.74
CA ALA A 387 54.04 -48.19 20.11
C ALA A 387 54.70 -49.50 19.61
N ARG A 388 55.08 -49.55 18.32
CA ARG A 388 56.11 -50.48 17.86
C ARG A 388 57.46 -49.95 18.36
N SER A 389 57.90 -50.52 19.48
CA SER A 389 59.25 -50.41 20.02
C SER A 389 60.28 -50.61 18.91
N ARG A 390 61.07 -49.56 18.64
CA ARG A 390 62.26 -49.64 17.80
C ARG A 390 63.49 -49.56 18.70
N PHE A 391 63.71 -50.49 19.62
CA PHE A 391 65.06 -50.74 20.12
C PHE A 391 65.20 -52.11 20.83
N SER A 392 66.34 -52.73 20.54
CA SER A 392 67.00 -53.88 21.19
C SER A 392 66.54 -55.29 20.78
N GLY A 393 67.51 -56.04 20.23
CA GLY A 393 67.35 -57.43 19.82
C GLY A 393 67.35 -58.39 21.00
N THR A 394 66.62 -59.48 20.82
CA THR A 394 66.71 -60.69 21.64
C THR A 394 66.56 -61.88 20.69
N PRO A 395 67.43 -62.92 20.77
CA PRO A 395 67.37 -64.04 19.86
C PRO A 395 66.21 -64.98 20.23
N MET A 396 65.55 -65.54 19.21
CA MET A 396 64.52 -66.56 19.39
C MET A 396 65.16 -67.95 19.49
N ASN A 397 64.75 -68.72 20.50
CA ASN A 397 64.76 -70.18 20.47
C ASN A 397 63.42 -70.67 19.92
#